data_AF-A0A0B6YG00-F1
#
_entry.id   AF-A0A0B6YG00-F1
#
_cell.length_a   1.000
_cell.length_b   1.000
_cell.length_c   1.000
_cell.angle_alpha   90.00
_cell.angle_beta   90.00
_cell.angle_gamma   90.00
#
_symmetry.space_group_name_H-M   'P 1'
#
loop_
_entity.id
_entity.type
_entity.pdbx_description
1 polymer ?
#
loop_
_entity_poly.entity_id
_entity_poly.type
_entity_poly.pdbx_seq_one_letter_code
_entity_poly.pdbx_strand_id
1 'polypeptide(L)' 'LTDLSFIEEGTPNITEDGLVNFSKMRMVAHVIREIRLFQQTSYKIEHHPRVTSYLLDPSRLFDEDQTYKASLEIEPK' A
#
# COMPACT_ATOMS: atom_id res chain seq x y z
N LEU A 1 -1.88 5.10 -3.61
CA LEU A 1 -2.18 4.07 -4.63
C LEU A 1 -3.35 4.48 -5.49
N THR A 2 -4.42 5.02 -4.90
CA THR A 2 -5.60 5.56 -5.59
C THR A 2 -5.27 6.54 -6.72
N ASP A 3 -4.28 7.44 -6.54
CA ASP A 3 -3.91 8.39 -7.61
C ASP A 3 -3.35 7.69 -8.86
N LEU A 4 -2.56 6.63 -8.69
CA LEU A 4 -2.08 5.83 -9.82
C LEU A 4 -3.24 5.08 -10.48
N SER A 5 -4.17 4.53 -9.70
CA SER A 5 -5.38 3.89 -10.22
C SER A 5 -6.23 4.87 -11.03
N PHE A 6 -6.43 6.09 -10.54
CA PHE A 6 -7.17 7.14 -11.25
C PHE A 6 -6.50 7.57 -12.55
N ILE A 7 -5.17 7.70 -12.57
CA ILE A 7 -4.42 8.04 -13.79
C ILE A 7 -4.51 6.89 -14.81
N GLU A 8 -4.46 5.64 -14.36
CA GLU A 8 -4.58 4.47 -15.22
C GLU A 8 -5.97 4.35 -15.86
N GLU A 9 -7.02 4.51 -15.08
CA GLU A 9 -8.41 4.41 -15.54
C GLU A 9 -8.87 5.63 -16.33
N GLY A 10 -8.38 6.83 -15.99
CA GLY A 10 -8.84 8.09 -16.57
C GLY A 10 -8.12 8.51 -17.85
N THR A 11 -7.05 7.83 -18.27
CA THR A 11 -6.28 8.24 -19.46
C THR A 11 -5.71 7.03 -20.22
N PRO A 12 -5.87 6.94 -21.54
CA PRO A 12 -5.33 5.82 -22.32
C PRO A 12 -3.79 5.91 -22.47
N ASN A 13 -3.14 4.75 -22.54
CA ASN A 13 -1.69 4.65 -22.75
C ASN A 13 -1.24 5.08 -24.15
N ILE A 14 -2.14 4.95 -25.12
CA ILE A 14 -1.91 5.22 -26.53
C ILE A 14 -2.89 6.30 -26.97
N THR A 15 -2.41 7.27 -27.76
CA THR A 15 -3.25 8.32 -28.36
C THR A 15 -4.08 7.74 -29.51
N GLU A 16 -5.06 8.50 -29.99
CA GLU A 16 -5.89 8.09 -31.14
C GLU A 16 -5.04 7.85 -32.40
N ASP A 17 -3.89 8.53 -32.52
CA ASP A 17 -2.92 8.37 -33.61
C ASP A 17 -2.01 7.12 -33.46
N GLY A 18 -2.21 6.30 -32.43
CA GLY A 18 -1.41 5.10 -32.18
C GLY A 18 -0.05 5.36 -31.52
N LEU A 19 0.20 6.57 -31.00
CA LEU A 19 1.44 6.96 -30.35
C LEU A 19 1.35 6.81 -28.82
N VAL A 20 2.50 6.70 -28.13
CA VAL A 20 2.53 6.66 -26.67
C VAL A 20 2.08 8.01 -26.08
N ASN A 21 1.15 7.96 -25.13
CA ASN A 21 0.68 9.14 -24.43
C ASN A 21 1.68 9.60 -23.36
N PHE A 22 2.66 10.42 -23.76
CA PHE A 22 3.66 10.98 -22.85
C PHE A 22 3.08 11.88 -21.75
N SER A 23 1.87 12.43 -21.94
CA SER A 23 1.20 13.20 -20.89
C SER A 23 0.86 12.30 -19.71
N LYS A 24 0.23 11.14 -19.98
CA LYS A 24 -0.04 10.12 -18.95
C LYS A 24 1.25 9.63 -18.29
N MET A 25 2.27 9.31 -19.07
CA MET A 25 3.55 8.83 -18.53
C MET A 25 4.19 9.86 -17.59
N ARG A 26 4.08 11.15 -17.89
CA ARG A 26 4.58 12.22 -17.02
C ARG A 26 3.79 12.31 -15.71
N MET A 27 2.47 12.11 -15.74
CA MET A 27 1.63 12.08 -14.54
C MET A 27 2.00 10.91 -13.63
N VAL A 28 2.16 9.70 -14.18
CA VAL A 28 2.62 8.52 -13.43
C VAL A 28 4.01 8.75 -12.83
N ALA A 29 4.95 9.28 -13.62
CA ALA A 29 6.31 9.54 -13.16
C ALA A 29 6.36 10.56 -12.01
N HIS A 30 5.45 11.54 -11.99
CA HIS A 30 5.35 12.51 -10.90
C HIS A 30 5.02 11.83 -9.57
N VAL A 31 3.99 10.99 -9.53
CA VAL A 31 3.58 10.25 -8.33
C VAL A 31 4.68 9.30 -7.85
N ILE A 32 5.32 8.56 -8.77
CA ILE A 32 6.44 7.68 -8.43
C ILE A 32 7.59 8.45 -7.82
N ARG A 33 7.88 9.65 -8.33
CA ARG A 33 8.96 10.49 -7.80
C ARG A 33 8.68 10.93 -6.36
N GLU A 34 7.44 11.24 -6.01
CA GLU A 34 7.06 11.56 -4.63
C GLU A 34 7.22 10.36 -3.69
N ILE A 35 6.78 9.16 -4.12
CA ILE A 35 6.98 7.92 -3.34
C ILE A 35 8.47 7.71 -3.06
N ARG A 36 9.32 7.88 -4.08
CA ARG A 36 10.77 7.75 -3.92
C ARG A 36 11.35 8.77 -2.96
N LEU A 37 10.84 10.00 -2.94
CA LEU A 37 11.29 11.03 -2.00
C LEU A 37 11.10 10.58 -0.55
N PHE A 38 9.93 10.02 -0.23
CA PHE A 38 9.65 9.52 1.12
C PHE A 38 10.42 8.25 1.46
N GLN A 39 10.72 7.40 0.48
CA GLN A 39 11.52 6.19 0.69
C GLN A 39 13.02 6.46 0.88
N GLN A 40 13.55 7.57 0.36
CA GLN A 40 14.99 7.88 0.43
C GLN A 40 15.47 8.21 1.85
N THR A 41 14.59 8.73 2.69
CA THR A 41 14.98 9.15 4.05
C THR A 41 14.68 8.02 5.03
N SER A 42 15.74 7.37 5.52
CA SER A 42 15.61 6.34 6.56
C SER A 42 15.20 6.94 7.90
N TYR A 43 14.35 6.23 8.64
CA TYR A 43 14.04 6.58 10.03
C TYR A 43 15.24 6.36 10.95
N LYS A 44 15.43 7.25 11.92
CA LYS A 44 16.43 7.12 12.99
C LYS A 44 15.86 6.29 14.14
N ILE A 45 15.47 5.05 13.87
CA ILE A 45 14.91 4.13 14.85
C ILE A 45 15.84 2.92 14.96
N GLU A 46 16.21 2.55 16.18
CA GLU A 46 17.03 1.37 16.42
C GLU A 46 16.19 0.09 16.29
N HIS A 47 16.74 -0.90 15.58
CA HIS A 47 16.07 -2.17 15.40
C HIS A 47 16.22 -3.05 16.64
N HIS A 48 15.09 -3.40 17.28
CA HIS A 48 15.07 -4.32 18.41
C HIS A 48 14.49 -5.69 18.00
N PRO A 49 15.32 -6.76 17.90
CA PRO A 49 14.89 -8.05 17.35
C PRO A 49 13.66 -8.66 18.04
N ARG A 50 13.58 -8.59 19.37
CA ARG A 50 12.42 -9.12 20.12
C ARG A 50 11.09 -8.44 19.73
N VAL A 51 11.12 -7.14 19.46
CA VAL A 51 9.92 -6.37 19.09
C VAL A 51 9.52 -6.76 17.65
N THR A 52 10.49 -6.77 16.74
CA THR A 52 10.26 -7.16 15.35
C THR A 52 9.73 -8.58 15.23
N SER A 53 10.30 -9.55 15.94
CA SER A 53 9.82 -10.93 15.96
C SER A 53 8.41 -11.07 16.54
N TYR A 54 8.05 -10.25 17.53
CA TYR A 54 6.69 -10.24 18.06
C TYR A 54 5.68 -9.68 17.04
N LEU A 55 6.03 -8.58 16.36
CA LEU A 55 5.16 -7.92 15.39
C LEU A 55 5.02 -8.71 14.08
N LEU A 56 6.05 -9.45 13.67
CA LEU A 56 6.07 -10.20 12.40
C LEU A 56 5.58 -11.64 12.52
N ASP A 57 5.07 -12.07 13.69
CA ASP A 57 4.58 -13.43 13.90
C ASP A 57 3.19 -13.63 13.27
N PRO A 58 3.07 -14.37 12.15
CA PRO A 58 1.79 -14.51 11.45
C PRO A 58 0.81 -15.43 12.18
N SER A 59 1.27 -16.23 13.17
CA SER A 59 0.40 -17.12 13.94
C SER A 59 -0.60 -16.38 14.82
N ARG A 60 -0.38 -15.07 15.04
CA ARG A 60 -1.26 -14.20 15.82
C ARG A 60 -2.34 -13.50 14.98
N LEU A 61 -2.34 -13.68 13.66
CA LEU A 61 -3.32 -13.07 12.78
C LEU A 61 -4.65 -13.82 12.90
N PHE A 62 -5.71 -13.08 13.19
CA PHE A 62 -7.07 -13.59 13.13
C PHE A 62 -7.72 -13.16 11.81
N ASP A 63 -8.47 -14.07 11.22
CA ASP A 63 -9.41 -13.69 10.17
C ASP A 63 -10.66 -13.02 10.77
N GLU A 64 -11.52 -12.49 9.90
CA GLU A 64 -12.73 -11.76 10.31
C GLU A 64 -13.67 -12.65 11.15
N ASP A 65 -13.86 -13.90 10.75
CA ASP A 65 -14.74 -14.85 11.42
C ASP A 65 -14.21 -15.26 12.81
N GLN A 66 -12.90 -15.50 12.91
CA GLN A 66 -12.20 -15.80 14.16
C GLN A 66 -12.30 -14.63 15.14
N THR A 67 -12.09 -13.41 14.64
CA THR A 67 -12.18 -12.19 15.45
C THR A 67 -13.60 -12.00 15.98
N TYR A 68 -14.61 -12.21 15.14
CA TYR A 68 -16.01 -12.10 15.55
C TYR A 68 -16.38 -13.15 16.62
N LYS A 69 -15.98 -14.41 16.44
CA LYS A 69 -16.22 -15.47 17.43
C LYS A 69 -15.52 -15.20 18.76
N ALA A 70 -14.25 -14.82 18.72
CA ALA A 70 -13.48 -14.46 19.91
C ALA A 70 -14.13 -13.29 20.67
N SER A 71 -14.68 -12.30 19.95
CA SER A 71 -15.43 -11.21 20.57
C SER A 71 -16.67 -11.70 21.32
N LEU A 72 -17.45 -12.62 20.73
CA LEU A 72 -18.66 -13.18 21.36
C LEU A 72 -18.35 -14.07 22.57
N GLU A 73 -17.18 -14.72 22.58
CA GLU A 73 -16.73 -15.52 23.73
C GLU A 73 -16.32 -14.65 24.91
N ILE A 74 -15.67 -13.50 24.64
CA ILE A 74 -15.22 -12.55 25.68
C ILE A 74 -16.40 -11.77 26.25
N GLU A 75 -17.28 -11.26 25.38
CA GLU A 75 -18.48 -10.52 25.76
C GLU A 75 -19.73 -11.17 25.13
N PRO A 76 -20.39 -12.09 25.86
CA PRO A 76 -21.63 -12.70 25.42
C PRO A 76 -22.75 -11.66 25.33
N LYS A 77 -23.62 -11.82 24.34
CA LYS A 77 -24.83 -10.98 24.17
C LYS A 77 -25.84 -11.14 25.31
#